data_AF-A0A7Y8BKR7-F1
#
_entry.id   AF-A0A7Y8BKR7-F1
#
_cell.length_a   1.000
_cell.length_b   1.000
_cell.length_c   1.000
_cell.angle_alpha   90.00
_cell.angle_beta   90.00
_cell.angle_gamma   90.00
#
_symmetry.space_group_name_H-M   'P 1'
#
loop_
_entity.id
_entity.type
_entity.pdbx_description
1 polymer ?
#
loop_
_entity_poly.entity_id
_entity_poly.type
_entity_poly.pdbx_seq_one_letter_code
_entity_poly.pdbx_strand_id
1 'polypeptide(L)'
;MKSTMLLLLISTTPHAASEKANYNTIYEAHSRRIGEVVARYIKTHDDPCLIIEVLDPDKKWIILSRKKICSINGKSFIDQVTYSDFEKITFSEKGIKSSLLVFPLLPAARERYDCLIPIKGKKIGALTCSEPTYEYD
;
A
#
# COMPACT_ATOMS: atom_id res chain seq x y z
N MET A 1 -16.17 52.92 -27.27
CA MET A 1 -16.63 51.51 -27.14
C MET A 1 -15.44 50.65 -26.77
N LYS A 2 -15.33 50.18 -25.51
CA LYS A 2 -14.31 49.22 -25.07
C LYS A 2 -15.04 47.93 -24.72
N SER A 3 -14.87 46.92 -25.56
CA SER A 3 -15.46 45.59 -25.38
C SER A 3 -14.54 44.78 -24.48
N THR A 4 -14.95 44.56 -23.23
CA THR A 4 -14.23 43.72 -22.28
C THR A 4 -14.62 42.27 -22.55
N MET A 5 -13.74 41.52 -23.21
CA MET A 5 -13.92 40.09 -23.47
C MET A 5 -13.52 39.30 -22.22
N LEU A 6 -14.50 38.72 -21.52
CA LEU A 6 -14.31 37.92 -20.31
C LEU A 6 -14.05 36.45 -20.72
N LEU A 7 -12.83 35.97 -20.48
CA LEU A 7 -12.42 34.59 -20.77
C LEU A 7 -12.78 33.68 -19.58
N LEU A 8 -13.77 32.80 -19.74
CA LEU A 8 -14.16 31.80 -18.74
C LEU A 8 -13.22 30.59 -18.83
N LEU A 9 -12.31 30.42 -17.87
CA LEU A 9 -11.52 29.20 -17.71
C LEU A 9 -12.35 28.11 -17.02
N ILE A 10 -12.85 27.15 -17.79
CA ILE A 10 -13.54 25.96 -17.29
C ILE A 10 -12.46 24.99 -16.79
N SER A 11 -12.21 24.98 -15.48
CA SER A 11 -11.35 23.99 -14.85
C SER A 11 -12.07 22.65 -14.76
N THR A 12 -11.81 21.73 -15.69
CA THR A 12 -12.23 20.34 -15.56
C THR A 12 -11.40 19.68 -14.46
N THR A 13 -11.98 19.49 -13.28
CA THR A 13 -11.35 18.68 -12.23
C THR A 13 -11.42 17.21 -12.65
N PRO A 14 -10.29 16.52 -12.88
CA PRO A 14 -10.33 15.08 -13.09
C PRO A 14 -10.85 14.43 -11.82
N HIS A 15 -12.04 13.83 -11.90
CA HIS A 15 -12.53 12.88 -10.91
C HIS A 15 -11.60 11.67 -10.98
N ALA A 16 -10.67 11.56 -10.03
CA ALA A 16 -9.96 10.31 -9.80
C ALA A 16 -11.00 9.26 -9.42
N ALA A 17 -11.33 8.38 -10.36
CA ALA A 17 -12.21 7.25 -10.11
C ALA A 17 -11.58 6.41 -9.00
N SER A 18 -12.26 6.29 -7.87
CA SER A 18 -11.88 5.38 -6.81
C SER A 18 -12.05 3.96 -7.36
N GLU A 19 -10.94 3.30 -7.69
CA GLU A 19 -10.94 1.91 -8.15
C GLU A 19 -11.56 1.03 -7.06
N LYS A 20 -12.78 0.56 -7.32
CA LYS A 20 -13.53 -0.29 -6.40
C LYS A 20 -12.77 -1.60 -6.23
N ALA A 21 -12.51 -2.03 -4.99
CA ALA A 21 -11.84 -3.30 -4.75
C ALA A 21 -12.62 -4.44 -5.40
N ASN A 22 -11.96 -5.25 -6.24
CA ASN A 22 -12.52 -6.49 -6.74
C ASN A 22 -12.41 -7.55 -5.64
N TYR A 23 -13.48 -7.77 -4.88
CA TYR A 23 -13.46 -8.71 -3.77
C TYR A 23 -13.18 -10.17 -4.19
N ASN A 24 -13.41 -10.52 -5.46
CA ASN A 24 -13.18 -11.88 -5.95
C ASN A 24 -11.70 -12.23 -6.09
N THR A 25 -10.81 -11.24 -6.07
CA THR A 25 -9.36 -11.48 -6.16
C THR A 25 -8.70 -11.48 -4.78
N ILE A 26 -9.40 -11.11 -3.71
CA ILE A 26 -8.81 -11.04 -2.37
C ILE A 26 -8.68 -12.45 -1.79
N TYR A 27 -7.46 -12.86 -1.45
CA TYR A 27 -7.22 -14.12 -0.74
C TYR A 27 -6.88 -13.92 0.72
N GLU A 28 -6.45 -12.73 1.13
CA GLU A 28 -6.16 -12.42 2.52
C GLU A 28 -6.50 -10.96 2.82
N ALA A 29 -7.26 -10.74 3.89
CA ALA A 29 -7.48 -9.41 4.42
C ALA A 29 -7.69 -9.48 5.94
N HIS A 30 -6.98 -8.63 6.67
CA HIS A 30 -7.16 -8.48 8.11
C HIS A 30 -7.25 -7.00 8.46
N SER A 31 -7.90 -6.72 9.60
CA SER A 31 -8.06 -5.35 10.10
C SER A 31 -7.88 -5.27 11.61
N ARG A 32 -7.35 -4.15 12.09
CA ARG A 32 -7.25 -3.84 13.52
C ARG A 32 -7.43 -2.34 13.76
N ARG A 33 -8.04 -2.00 14.90
CA ARG A 33 -8.09 -0.61 15.39
C ARG A 33 -6.69 -0.15 15.81
N ILE A 34 -6.29 1.04 15.36
CA ILE A 34 -5.05 1.74 15.74
C ILE A 34 -5.44 3.16 16.14
N GLY A 35 -5.50 3.43 17.45
CA GLY A 35 -6.08 4.67 17.96
C GLY A 35 -7.56 4.79 17.57
N GLU A 36 -7.90 5.89 16.91
CA GLU A 36 -9.29 6.19 16.50
C GLU A 36 -9.69 5.59 15.15
N VAL A 37 -8.72 5.09 14.37
CA VAL A 37 -8.97 4.56 13.02
C VAL A 37 -8.89 3.03 13.01
N VAL A 38 -9.41 2.42 11.94
CA VAL A 38 -9.19 0.99 11.66
C VAL A 38 -8.24 0.85 10.47
N ALA A 39 -7.12 0.17 10.68
CA ALA A 39 -6.20 -0.19 9.62
C ALA A 39 -6.61 -1.55 9.03
N ARG A 40 -6.53 -1.68 7.71
CA ARG A 40 -6.75 -2.92 6.97
C ARG A 40 -5.60 -3.15 6.00
N TYR A 41 -5.11 -4.38 5.89
CA TYR A 41 -4.32 -4.79 4.74
C TYR A 41 -5.11 -5.81 3.91
N ILE A 42 -4.80 -5.85 2.63
CA ILE A 42 -5.43 -6.72 1.63
C ILE A 42 -4.34 -7.25 0.71
N LYS A 43 -4.32 -8.56 0.50
CA LYS A 43 -3.56 -9.26 -0.53
C LYS A 43 -4.53 -9.84 -1.55
N THR A 44 -4.17 -9.72 -2.83
CA THR A 44 -4.98 -10.20 -3.95
C THR A 44 -4.20 -11.18 -4.80
N HIS A 45 -4.90 -12.12 -5.43
CA HIS A 45 -4.33 -13.04 -6.41
C HIS A 45 -3.72 -12.25 -7.56
N ASP A 46 -2.62 -12.76 -8.11
CA ASP A 46 -1.93 -12.25 -9.28
C ASP A 46 -1.45 -10.77 -9.18
N ASP A 47 -1.36 -10.24 -7.96
CA ASP A 47 -0.83 -8.90 -7.68
C ASP A 47 0.15 -9.00 -6.49
N PRO A 48 1.46 -8.81 -6.72
CA PRO A 48 2.47 -8.93 -5.66
C PRO A 48 2.47 -7.71 -4.72
N CYS A 49 1.62 -6.72 -4.94
CA CYS A 49 1.55 -5.53 -4.11
C CYS A 49 0.67 -5.72 -2.87
N LEU A 50 1.06 -5.09 -1.77
CA LEU A 50 0.23 -5.01 -0.56
C LEU A 50 -0.63 -3.75 -0.57
N ILE A 51 -1.94 -3.92 -0.43
CA ILE A 51 -2.88 -2.78 -0.29
C ILE A 51 -3.09 -2.52 1.20
N ILE A 52 -2.90 -1.27 1.61
CA ILE A 52 -3.19 -0.77 2.95
C ILE A 52 -4.29 0.26 2.87
N GLU A 53 -5.25 0.17 3.77
CA GLU A 53 -6.35 1.12 3.93
C GLU A 53 -6.48 1.56 5.38
N VAL A 54 -6.84 2.82 5.56
CA VAL A 54 -7.25 3.37 6.85
C VAL A 54 -8.71 3.77 6.73
N LEU A 55 -9.52 3.28 7.65
CA LEU A 55 -10.97 3.40 7.67
C LEU A 55 -11.41 4.23 8.89
N ASP A 56 -12.46 5.02 8.72
CA ASP A 56 -13.15 5.73 9.80
C ASP A 56 -14.31 4.86 10.32
N PRO A 57 -14.17 4.18 11.48
CA PRO A 57 -15.23 3.32 11.99
C PRO A 57 -16.49 4.11 12.38
N ASP A 58 -16.36 5.40 12.68
CA ASP A 58 -17.46 6.24 13.15
C ASP A 58 -18.21 6.91 11.99
N LYS A 59 -17.62 6.89 10.79
CA LYS A 59 -18.23 7.41 9.55
C LYS A 59 -18.54 6.30 8.56
N LYS A 60 -19.27 5.26 9.01
CA LYS A 60 -19.73 4.16 8.16
C LYS A 60 -18.60 3.48 7.36
N TRP A 61 -17.42 3.36 7.97
CA TRP A 61 -16.27 2.68 7.38
C TRP A 61 -15.76 3.30 6.08
N ILE A 62 -15.88 4.62 5.91
CA ILE A 62 -15.27 5.30 4.76
C ILE A 62 -13.76 5.08 4.75
N ILE A 63 -13.19 4.88 3.55
CA ILE A 63 -11.75 4.81 3.36
C ILE A 63 -11.19 6.23 3.45
N LEU A 64 -10.45 6.51 4.51
CA LEU A 64 -9.78 7.79 4.74
C LEU A 64 -8.50 7.93 3.93
N SER A 65 -7.78 6.82 3.75
CA SER A 65 -6.63 6.73 2.86
C SER A 65 -6.42 5.30 2.39
N ARG A 66 -5.82 5.18 1.20
CA ARG A 66 -5.43 3.91 0.59
C ARG A 66 -4.03 4.05 0.01
N LYS A 67 -3.22 3.03 0.17
CA LYS A 67 -1.87 2.95 -0.42
C LYS A 67 -1.63 1.54 -0.95
N LYS A 68 -1.11 1.45 -2.17
CA LYS A 68 -0.64 0.21 -2.78
C LYS A 68 0.88 0.21 -2.74
N ILE A 69 1.49 -0.80 -2.13
CA ILE A 69 2.94 -0.92 -1.97
C ILE A 69 3.44 -1.99 -2.94
N CYS A 70 4.14 -1.55 -3.98
CA CYS A 70 4.54 -2.36 -5.12
C CYS A 70 6.06 -2.39 -5.34
N SER A 71 6.84 -1.90 -4.40
CA SER A 71 8.29 -1.78 -4.58
C SER A 71 9.03 -1.71 -3.26
N ILE A 72 10.30 -2.11 -3.28
CA ILE A 72 11.28 -1.86 -2.22
C ILE A 72 12.55 -1.27 -2.83
N ASN A 73 13.13 -0.24 -2.20
CA ASN A 73 14.38 0.39 -2.65
C ASN A 73 14.36 0.79 -4.14
N GLY A 74 13.20 1.22 -4.64
CA GLY A 74 13.00 1.58 -6.05
C GLY A 74 12.82 0.39 -7.01
N LYS A 75 12.99 -0.85 -6.55
CA LYS A 75 12.76 -2.07 -7.34
C LYS A 75 11.28 -2.46 -7.29
N SER A 76 10.67 -2.55 -8.46
CA SER A 76 9.28 -2.97 -8.66
C SER A 76 9.09 -4.48 -8.40
N PHE A 77 8.02 -4.81 -7.67
CA PHE A 77 7.57 -6.18 -7.44
C PHE A 77 6.92 -6.82 -8.67
N ILE A 78 6.54 -6.02 -9.67
CA ILE A 78 5.82 -6.46 -10.85
C ILE A 78 6.76 -7.11 -11.88
N ASP A 79 7.95 -6.53 -12.07
CA ASP A 79 8.81 -6.82 -13.21
C ASP A 79 10.32 -6.76 -12.91
N GLN A 80 10.72 -6.36 -11.69
CA GLN A 80 12.14 -6.21 -11.32
C GLN A 80 12.60 -7.21 -10.25
N VAL A 81 11.75 -8.20 -9.94
CA VAL A 81 12.03 -9.34 -9.04
C VAL A 81 11.36 -10.58 -9.63
N THR A 82 11.85 -11.77 -9.27
CA THR A 82 11.23 -13.04 -9.68
C THR A 82 10.01 -13.36 -8.82
N TYR A 83 10.07 -12.99 -7.55
CA TYR A 83 9.00 -13.20 -6.59
C TYR A 83 9.13 -12.19 -5.44
N SER A 84 8.00 -11.78 -4.88
CA SER A 84 7.98 -11.05 -3.61
C SER A 84 6.70 -11.35 -2.85
N ASP A 85 6.79 -11.47 -1.53
CA ASP A 85 5.60 -11.59 -0.70
C ASP A 85 5.75 -10.92 0.67
N PHE A 86 4.65 -10.33 1.15
CA PHE A 86 4.52 -9.83 2.51
C PHE A 86 4.01 -10.95 3.41
N GLU A 87 4.90 -11.46 4.26
CA GLU A 87 4.65 -12.54 5.19
C GLU A 87 4.54 -12.00 6.63
N LYS A 88 4.02 -12.85 7.53
CA LYS A 88 3.98 -12.60 8.98
C LYS A 88 3.44 -11.20 9.33
N ILE A 89 2.39 -10.78 8.61
CA ILE A 89 1.84 -9.43 8.74
C ILE A 89 1.13 -9.30 10.09
N THR A 90 1.57 -8.34 10.91
CA THR A 90 1.01 -8.08 12.24
C THR A 90 0.73 -6.59 12.44
N PHE A 91 -0.25 -6.28 13.27
CA PHE A 91 -0.58 -4.91 13.64
C PHE A 91 0.08 -4.52 14.96
N SER A 92 0.58 -3.28 15.02
CA SER A 92 1.11 -2.64 16.23
C SER A 92 0.54 -1.23 16.38
N GLU A 93 0.78 -0.58 17.52
CA GLU A 93 0.37 0.82 17.74
C GLU A 93 1.02 1.80 16.76
N LYS A 94 2.17 1.44 16.19
CA LYS A 94 2.91 2.28 15.23
C LYS A 94 2.44 2.08 13.78
N GLY A 95 1.63 1.06 13.50
CA GLY A 95 1.24 0.67 12.14
C GLY A 95 1.38 -0.83 11.91
N ILE A 96 1.56 -1.22 10.64
CA ILE A 96 1.61 -2.62 10.21
C ILE A 96 3.06 -3.06 10.08
N LYS A 97 3.42 -4.17 10.73
CA LYS A 97 4.71 -4.84 10.60
C LYS A 97 4.57 -6.05 9.68
N SER A 98 5.60 -6.37 8.91
CA SER A 98 5.63 -7.56 8.06
C SER A 98 7.07 -7.98 7.80
N SER A 99 7.28 -9.27 7.54
CA SER A 99 8.50 -9.76 6.92
C SER A 99 8.28 -9.77 5.41
N LEU A 100 9.05 -8.98 4.66
CA LEU A 100 8.99 -8.99 3.20
C LEU A 100 10.06 -9.94 2.67
N LEU A 101 9.64 -10.92 1.89
CA LEU A 101 10.51 -11.85 1.17
C LEU A 101 10.64 -11.38 -0.28
N VAL A 102 11.86 -11.35 -0.81
CA VAL A 102 12.15 -10.95 -2.20
C VAL A 102 13.14 -11.92 -2.84
N PHE A 103 12.81 -12.38 -4.04
CA PHE A 103 13.68 -13.21 -4.87
C PHE A 103 14.17 -12.33 -6.03
N PRO A 104 15.47 -12.01 -6.09
CA PRO A 104 16.02 -11.22 -7.19
C PRO A 104 15.85 -11.90 -8.56
N LEU A 105 15.99 -11.12 -9.65
CA LEU A 105 15.93 -11.62 -11.03
C LEU A 105 17.12 -12.50 -11.42
N LEU A 106 18.31 -12.15 -10.94
CA LEU A 106 19.53 -12.93 -11.17
C LEU A 106 19.70 -13.95 -10.04
N PRO A 107 20.35 -15.10 -10.31
CA PRO A 107 20.70 -16.05 -9.26
C PRO A 107 21.44 -15.34 -8.12
N ALA A 108 20.74 -15.17 -7.00
CA ALA A 108 21.19 -14.48 -5.81
C ALA A 108 20.48 -15.08 -4.60
N ALA A 109 21.00 -14.81 -3.41
CA ALA A 109 20.35 -15.21 -2.18
C ALA A 109 18.96 -14.58 -2.06
N ARG A 110 18.02 -15.30 -1.43
CA ARG A 110 16.73 -14.74 -1.07
C ARG A 110 16.94 -13.62 -0.06
N GLU A 111 16.29 -12.48 -0.29
CA GLU A 111 16.38 -11.31 0.57
C GLU A 111 15.16 -11.28 1.49
N ARG A 112 15.39 -11.20 2.79
CA ARG A 112 14.32 -11.03 3.79
C ARG A 112 14.49 -9.74 4.56
N TYR A 113 13.42 -8.97 4.62
CA TYR A 113 13.38 -7.64 5.22
C TYR A 113 12.37 -7.60 6.37
N ASP A 114 12.72 -6.92 7.46
CA ASP A 114 11.74 -6.54 8.49
C ASP A 114 11.21 -5.15 8.19
N CYS A 115 9.92 -5.06 7.88
CA CYS A 115 9.29 -3.86 7.39
C CYS A 115 8.23 -3.30 8.34
N LEU A 116 8.12 -1.97 8.36
CA LEU A 116 7.07 -1.20 9.02
C LEU A 116 6.39 -0.29 8.00
N ILE A 117 5.06 -0.28 8.04
CA ILE A 117 4.20 0.67 7.33
C ILE A 117 3.53 1.53 8.41
N PRO A 118 4.03 2.76 8.66
CA PRO A 118 3.51 3.61 9.72
C PRO A 118 2.05 4.01 9.46
N ILE A 119 1.24 4.01 10.51
CA ILE A 119 -0.14 4.54 10.46
C ILE A 119 -0.30 5.56 11.58
N LYS A 120 -0.69 6.80 11.23
CA LYS A 120 -0.93 7.88 12.19
C LYS A 120 -2.22 8.63 11.85
N GLY A 121 -3.27 8.37 12.62
CA GLY A 121 -4.61 8.83 12.31
C GLY A 121 -5.00 8.41 10.89
N LYS A 122 -5.43 9.36 10.06
CA LYS A 122 -5.84 9.10 8.67
C LYS A 122 -4.71 8.82 7.66
N LYS A 123 -3.44 8.88 8.05
CA LYS A 123 -2.30 8.83 7.11
C LYS A 123 -1.58 7.48 7.13
N ILE A 124 -1.22 7.00 5.93
CA ILE A 124 -0.34 5.84 5.71
C ILE A 124 1.05 6.37 5.33
N GLY A 125 2.08 5.96 6.06
CA GLY A 125 3.48 6.34 5.84
C GLY A 125 4.14 5.63 4.66
N ALA A 126 5.42 5.94 4.42
CA ALA A 126 6.27 5.16 3.51
C ALA A 126 6.59 3.78 4.12
N LEU A 127 6.78 2.78 3.26
CA LEU A 127 7.34 1.51 3.68
C LEU A 127 8.79 1.77 4.13
N THR A 128 9.13 1.36 5.34
CA THR A 128 10.51 1.39 5.85
C THR A 128 10.90 -0.02 6.23
N CYS A 129 12.03 -0.49 5.72
CA CYS A 129 12.52 -1.84 5.96
C CYS A 129 13.95 -1.80 6.51
N SER A 130 14.35 -2.85 7.22
CA SER A 130 15.75 -3.10 7.61
C SER A 130 16.65 -3.32 6.39
N GLU A 131 17.95 -3.46 6.62
CA GLU A 131 18.82 -4.16 5.67
C GLU A 131 18.35 -5.62 5.52
N PRO A 132 18.53 -6.24 4.33
CA PRO A 132 18.11 -7.61 4.12
C PRO A 132 19.02 -8.60 4.85
N THR A 133 18.41 -9.64 5.41
CA THR A 133 19.11 -10.89 5.68
C THR A 133 19.06 -11.78 4.45
N TYR A 134 20.14 -12.51 4.18
CA TYR A 134 20.27 -13.36 3.00
C TYR A 134 20.13 -14.83 3.37
N GLU A 135 19.24 -15.53 2.68
CA GLU A 135 19.11 -16.99 2.78
C GLU A 135 19.67 -17.62 1.49
N TYR A 136 20.65 -18.50 1.64
CA TYR A 136 21.24 -19.29 0.57
C TYR A 136 20.63 -20.70 0.63
N ASP A 137 20.33 -21.27 -0.54
CA ASP A 137 19.95 -22.68 -0.67
C ASP A 137 21.17 -23.61 -0.55
#